data_AF-A0A8I1RF45-F1
#
_entry.id   AF-A0A8I1RF45-F1
#
_cell.length_a   1.000
_cell.length_b   1.000
_cell.length_c   1.000
_cell.angle_alpha   90.00
_cell.angle_beta   90.00
_cell.angle_gamma   90.00
#
_symmetry.space_group_name_H-M   'P 1'
#
loop_
_entity.id
_entity.type
_entity.pdbx_description
1 polymer ?
#
loop_
_entity_poly.entity_id
_entity_poly.type
_entity_poly.pdbx_seq_one_letter_code
_entity_poly.pdbx_strand_id
1 'polypeptide(L)'
;MSDVLSFEPPLHATKHCRHYSYEPGLSGGPRCAVGCAMSEPGSLGRCMPEPRGECPKREEYTADERAAWKVARAASMARLANAVQALPRAIPLNTSGEIDCPNCSGKLRYARWHRGAEIACTTPHCCGAHFNIAGGVDWPSRGEAK
;
A
#
# COMPACT_ATOMS: atom_id res chain seq x y z
N MET A 1 -4.80 -24.72 16.02
CA MET A 1 -4.44 -24.52 14.60
C MET A 1 -4.45 -23.03 14.37
N SER A 2 -3.28 -22.40 14.30
CA SER A 2 -3.18 -20.96 14.04
C SER A 2 -3.51 -20.76 12.57
N ASP A 3 -4.75 -20.40 12.26
CA ASP A 3 -5.09 -19.86 10.95
C ASP A 3 -4.18 -18.66 10.73
N VAL A 4 -3.17 -18.83 9.87
CA VAL A 4 -2.34 -17.73 9.42
C VAL A 4 -3.28 -16.86 8.59
N LEU A 5 -3.78 -15.78 9.19
CA LEU A 5 -4.54 -14.75 8.48
C LEU A 5 -3.66 -14.26 7.32
N SER A 6 -3.95 -14.74 6.11
CA SER A 6 -3.29 -14.26 4.91
C SER A 6 -3.91 -12.93 4.52
N PHE A 7 -3.07 -11.90 4.45
CA PHE A 7 -3.46 -10.57 3.99
C PHE A 7 -2.97 -10.28 2.58
N GLU A 8 -2.57 -11.33 1.84
CA GLU A 8 -2.03 -11.20 0.49
C GLU A 8 -3.02 -10.40 -0.37
N PRO A 9 -2.60 -9.27 -0.94
CA PRO A 9 -3.46 -8.53 -1.84
C PRO A 9 -3.75 -9.39 -3.08
N PRO A 10 -4.90 -9.19 -3.75
CA PRO A 10 -5.10 -9.73 -5.09
C PRO A 10 -3.97 -9.29 -6.02
N LEU A 11 -3.82 -9.92 -7.20
CA LEU A 11 -2.77 -9.55 -8.15
C LEU A 11 -2.86 -8.05 -8.52
N HIS A 12 -1.82 -7.25 -8.29
CA HIS A 12 -1.80 -5.79 -8.55
C HIS A 12 -1.15 -5.44 -9.90
N ALA A 13 -1.76 -4.54 -10.65
CA ALA A 13 -1.27 -4.00 -11.91
C ALA A 13 -1.69 -2.52 -11.94
N THR A 14 -0.68 -1.68 -11.89
CA THR A 14 -0.80 -0.22 -11.89
C THR A 14 -1.11 0.25 -13.31
N LYS A 15 -2.39 0.34 -13.69
CA LYS A 15 -2.88 1.05 -14.90
C LYS A 15 -2.27 0.65 -16.27
N HIS A 16 -1.42 -0.36 -16.30
CA HIS A 16 -0.78 -0.94 -17.47
C HIS A 16 -1.17 -2.43 -17.55
N CYS A 17 -0.87 -3.13 -18.66
CA CYS A 17 -1.22 -4.55 -18.79
C CYS A 17 -0.80 -5.36 -17.56
N ARG A 18 -1.47 -6.48 -17.25
CA ARG A 18 -1.16 -7.41 -16.13
C ARG A 18 0.33 -7.84 -16.01
N HIS A 19 1.15 -7.45 -16.99
CA HIS A 19 2.55 -7.74 -17.16
C HIS A 19 3.45 -6.55 -16.80
N TYR A 20 3.06 -5.59 -15.95
CA TYR A 20 3.97 -4.53 -15.51
C TYR A 20 4.55 -4.85 -14.14
N SER A 21 5.87 -4.97 -14.06
CA SER A 21 6.59 -4.93 -12.79
C SER A 21 7.18 -3.53 -12.61
N TYR A 22 6.88 -2.92 -11.47
CA TYR A 22 7.56 -1.73 -10.98
C TYR A 22 8.35 -2.16 -9.75
N GLU A 23 9.63 -2.48 -9.92
CA GLU A 23 10.54 -2.58 -8.77
C GLU A 23 10.93 -1.16 -8.37
N PRO A 24 10.53 -0.65 -7.20
CA PRO A 24 10.96 0.66 -6.75
C PRO A 24 12.42 0.55 -6.25
N GLY A 25 13.39 0.99 -7.06
CA GLY A 25 14.81 1.02 -6.70
C GLY A 25 15.71 1.59 -7.82
N LEU A 26 16.87 2.13 -7.44
CA LEU A 26 17.85 2.87 -8.29
C LEU A 26 18.40 2.12 -9.53
N SER A 27 17.96 0.90 -9.82
CA SER A 27 18.50 0.03 -10.88
C SER A 27 17.45 -0.57 -11.83
N GLY A 28 16.17 -0.22 -11.71
CA GLY A 28 15.12 -0.84 -12.52
C GLY A 28 13.97 0.11 -12.81
N GLY A 29 14.00 0.76 -13.97
CA GLY A 29 12.82 1.41 -14.53
C GLY A 29 11.68 0.38 -14.76
N PRO A 30 10.48 0.84 -15.13
CA PRO A 30 9.33 -0.03 -15.38
C PRO A 30 9.68 -1.14 -16.37
N ARG A 31 9.39 -2.40 -16.03
CA ARG A 31 9.62 -3.57 -16.90
C ARG A 31 8.32 -4.26 -17.29
N CYS A 32 8.28 -4.74 -18.53
CA CYS A 32 7.28 -5.69 -18.98
C CYS A 32 7.66 -7.10 -18.48
N ALA A 33 6.87 -7.65 -17.56
CA ALA A 33 6.97 -8.98 -16.96
C ALA A 33 6.83 -10.14 -17.97
N VAL A 34 6.36 -9.88 -19.20
CA VAL A 34 6.38 -10.88 -20.30
C VAL A 34 7.48 -10.63 -21.33
N GLY A 35 8.45 -9.77 -20.99
CA GLY A 35 9.66 -9.57 -21.79
C GLY A 35 9.41 -8.85 -23.11
N CYS A 36 8.36 -8.03 -23.25
CA CYS A 36 8.25 -7.13 -24.39
C CYS A 36 9.49 -6.23 -24.43
N ALA A 37 10.12 -6.12 -25.61
CA ALA A 37 11.25 -5.23 -25.80
C ALA A 37 10.82 -3.78 -25.59
N MET A 38 11.45 -3.10 -24.64
CA MET A 38 11.20 -1.68 -24.32
C MET A 38 12.45 -0.82 -24.55
N SER A 39 13.45 -1.37 -25.23
CA SER A 39 14.75 -0.73 -25.47
C SER A 39 14.73 0.32 -26.58
N GLU A 40 13.68 0.35 -27.41
CA GLU A 40 13.58 1.28 -28.53
C GLU A 40 12.77 2.53 -28.16
N PRO A 41 13.16 3.73 -28.64
CA PRO A 41 12.36 4.94 -28.48
C PRO A 41 10.91 4.73 -29.00
N GLY A 42 9.91 4.98 -28.15
CA GLY A 42 8.48 4.81 -28.50
C GLY A 42 7.90 3.41 -28.26
N SER A 43 8.72 2.39 -27.97
CA SER A 43 8.25 1.03 -27.63
C SER A 43 7.38 0.97 -26.36
N LEU A 44 7.62 1.90 -25.43
CA LEU A 44 6.80 2.10 -24.23
C LEU A 44 5.41 2.70 -24.52
N GLY A 45 5.21 3.33 -25.69
CA GLY A 45 3.95 3.98 -26.06
C GLY A 45 2.76 3.02 -26.13
N ARG A 46 3.00 1.74 -26.45
CA ARG A 46 1.98 0.65 -26.43
C ARG A 46 1.55 0.25 -25.04
N CYS A 47 2.32 0.64 -24.05
CA CYS A 47 2.06 0.31 -22.68
C CYS A 47 1.65 1.52 -21.86
N MET A 48 1.89 2.76 -22.33
CA MET A 48 1.45 3.98 -21.65
C MET A 48 -0.08 4.12 -21.62
N PRO A 49 -0.64 4.82 -20.60
CA PRO A 49 -2.08 4.96 -20.45
C PRO A 49 -2.65 5.92 -21.50
N GLU A 50 -1.83 6.89 -21.96
CA GLU A 50 -2.13 7.85 -23.02
C GLU A 50 -0.84 8.21 -23.79
N PRO A 51 -0.85 8.20 -25.14
CA PRO A 51 -1.88 7.57 -25.98
C PRO A 51 -1.92 6.05 -25.71
N ARG A 52 -3.13 5.47 -25.66
CA ARG A 52 -3.32 4.01 -25.51
C ARG A 52 -2.83 3.31 -26.78
N GLY A 53 -1.55 3.02 -26.91
CA GLY A 53 -1.13 2.12 -27.96
C GLY A 53 -1.70 0.72 -27.69
N GLU A 54 -2.19 0.05 -28.72
CA GLU A 54 -2.64 -1.34 -28.60
C GLU A 54 -1.43 -2.25 -28.40
N CYS A 55 -1.19 -2.67 -27.16
CA CYS A 55 -0.31 -3.79 -26.87
C CYS A 55 -1.09 -5.09 -27.15
N PRO A 56 -0.64 -5.95 -28.09
CA PRO A 56 -1.32 -7.19 -28.45
C PRO A 56 -1.33 -8.23 -27.32
N LYS A 57 -0.54 -8.01 -26.26
CA LYS A 57 -0.48 -8.82 -25.04
C LYS A 57 -1.07 -8.09 -23.83
N ARG A 58 -1.93 -7.08 -24.07
CA ARG A 58 -2.62 -6.34 -23.02
C ARG A 58 -3.81 -7.14 -22.54
N GLU A 59 -3.70 -7.66 -21.33
CA GLU A 59 -4.83 -8.24 -20.63
C GLU A 59 -5.26 -7.22 -19.57
N GLU A 60 -6.47 -6.68 -19.74
CA GLU A 60 -7.14 -5.85 -18.73
C GLU A 60 -7.78 -6.75 -17.66
N TYR A 61 -7.92 -6.23 -16.43
CA TYR A 61 -8.61 -6.92 -15.36
C TYR A 61 -10.07 -7.23 -15.72
N THR A 62 -10.50 -8.44 -15.35
CA THR A 62 -11.91 -8.82 -15.33
C THR A 62 -12.70 -7.95 -14.35
N ALA A 63 -14.03 -7.96 -14.47
CA ALA A 63 -14.90 -7.28 -13.51
C ALA A 63 -14.71 -7.84 -12.08
N ASP A 64 -14.53 -9.15 -11.98
CA ASP A 64 -14.39 -9.87 -10.71
C ASP A 64 -13.08 -9.51 -10.00
N GLU A 65 -11.97 -9.41 -10.73
CA GLU A 65 -10.67 -8.98 -10.16
C GLU A 65 -10.72 -7.53 -9.67
N ARG A 66 -11.39 -6.64 -10.40
CA ARG A 66 -11.61 -5.26 -9.93
C ARG A 66 -12.48 -5.23 -8.68
N ALA A 67 -13.48 -6.09 -8.58
CA ALA A 67 -14.31 -6.21 -7.39
C ALA A 67 -13.50 -6.74 -6.19
N ALA A 68 -12.71 -7.79 -6.38
CA ALA A 68 -11.81 -8.33 -5.36
C ALA A 68 -10.84 -7.27 -4.82
N TRP A 69 -10.29 -6.43 -5.69
CA TRP A 69 -9.44 -5.30 -5.30
C TRP A 69 -10.16 -4.26 -4.44
N LYS A 70 -11.39 -3.89 -4.80
CA LYS A 70 -12.18 -2.96 -4.00
C LYS A 70 -12.42 -3.50 -2.59
N VAL A 71 -12.76 -4.79 -2.48
CA VAL A 71 -12.95 -5.47 -1.20
C VAL A 71 -11.65 -5.51 -0.40
N ALA A 72 -10.53 -5.92 -1.00
CA ALA A 72 -9.23 -5.97 -0.34
C ALA A 72 -8.77 -4.59 0.14
N ARG A 73 -8.99 -3.54 -0.66
CA ARG A 73 -8.64 -2.16 -0.29
C ARG A 73 -9.51 -1.65 0.86
N ALA A 74 -10.82 -1.91 0.83
CA ALA A 74 -11.72 -1.55 1.92
C ALA A 74 -11.31 -2.24 3.24
N ALA A 75 -11.00 -3.54 3.17
CA ALA A 75 -10.51 -4.30 4.32
C ALA A 75 -9.16 -3.76 4.84
N SER A 76 -8.23 -3.40 3.95
CA SER A 76 -6.94 -2.79 4.32
C SER A 76 -7.12 -1.42 5.01
N MET A 77 -8.03 -0.59 4.52
CA MET A 77 -8.36 0.70 5.15
C MET A 77 -9.01 0.53 6.52
N ALA A 78 -9.90 -0.45 6.69
CA ALA A 78 -10.50 -0.77 7.98
C ALA A 78 -9.45 -1.22 8.99
N ARG A 79 -8.52 -2.10 8.59
CA ARG A 79 -7.40 -2.52 9.44
C ARG A 79 -6.50 -1.34 9.83
N LEU A 80 -6.24 -0.43 8.90
CA LEU A 80 -5.46 0.78 9.18
C LEU A 80 -6.15 1.67 10.22
N ALA A 81 -7.47 1.86 10.10
CA ALA A 81 -8.25 2.64 11.07
C ALA A 81 -8.19 2.00 12.47
N ASN A 82 -8.38 0.69 12.58
CA ASN A 82 -8.26 -0.05 13.85
C ASN A 82 -6.85 0.09 14.45
N ALA A 83 -5.81 0.00 13.62
CA ALA A 83 -4.42 0.17 14.05
C ALA A 83 -4.17 1.56 14.65
N VAL A 84 -4.64 2.64 13.99
CA VAL A 84 -4.55 4.02 14.49
C VAL A 84 -5.39 4.24 15.75
N GLN A 85 -6.49 3.49 15.92
CA GLN A 85 -7.30 3.53 17.15
C GLN A 85 -6.62 2.88 18.34
N ALA A 86 -5.85 1.80 18.13
CA ALA A 86 -5.15 1.08 19.19
C ALA A 86 -3.89 1.79 19.71
N LEU A 87 -3.35 2.76 18.96
CA LEU A 87 -2.15 3.51 19.37
C LEU A 87 -2.38 4.33 20.65
N PRO A 88 -1.33 4.52 21.48
CA PRO A 88 -1.34 5.51 22.55
C PRO A 88 -1.67 6.91 22.01
N ARG A 89 -2.41 7.73 22.78
CA ARG A 89 -2.83 9.08 22.35
C ARG A 89 -2.57 10.14 23.42
N ALA A 90 -1.90 11.26 23.14
CA ALA A 90 -1.10 11.55 21.93
C ALA A 90 0.30 10.92 22.03
N ILE A 91 0.90 10.57 20.88
CA ILE A 91 2.27 10.06 20.85
C ILE A 91 3.24 11.26 20.90
N PRO A 92 4.17 11.33 21.88
CA PRO A 92 5.14 12.42 21.95
C PRO A 92 6.06 12.48 20.73
N LEU A 93 6.55 13.67 20.40
CA LEU A 93 7.53 13.83 19.32
C LEU A 93 8.82 13.07 19.60
N ASN A 94 9.46 12.58 18.54
CA ASN A 94 10.73 11.84 18.56
C ASN A 94 10.65 10.56 19.39
N THR A 95 9.48 9.89 19.36
CA THR A 95 9.29 8.60 20.01
C THR A 95 8.94 7.53 19.00
N SER A 96 9.28 6.30 19.36
CA SER A 96 8.91 5.09 18.65
C SER A 96 8.59 3.99 19.66
N GLY A 97 7.76 3.04 19.27
CA GLY A 97 7.43 1.91 20.11
C GLY A 97 6.69 0.83 19.36
N GLU A 98 6.23 -0.16 20.11
CA GLU A 98 5.42 -1.26 19.60
C GLU A 98 4.26 -1.58 20.54
N ILE A 99 3.15 -2.04 19.95
CA ILE A 99 2.01 -2.62 20.65
C ILE A 99 1.58 -3.90 19.94
N ASP A 100 0.70 -4.69 20.57
CA ASP A 100 0.06 -5.81 19.88
C ASP A 100 -0.84 -5.30 18.75
N CYS A 101 -0.78 -5.95 17.58
CA CYS A 101 -1.60 -5.55 16.46
C CYS A 101 -3.08 -5.87 16.74
N PRO A 102 -4.02 -4.93 16.59
CA PRO A 102 -5.44 -5.22 16.81
C PRO A 102 -6.08 -6.08 15.71
N ASN A 103 -5.37 -6.30 14.59
CA ASN A 103 -5.91 -6.99 13.41
C ASN A 103 -5.34 -8.40 13.20
N CYS A 104 -4.24 -8.75 13.89
CA CYS A 104 -3.55 -10.02 13.71
C CYS A 104 -2.71 -10.34 14.97
N SER A 105 -2.01 -11.48 14.97
CA SER A 105 -1.13 -11.88 16.08
C SER A 105 0.27 -11.24 16.05
N GLY A 106 0.55 -10.34 15.10
CA GLY A 106 1.83 -9.64 14.98
C GLY A 106 1.98 -8.42 15.89
N LYS A 107 3.11 -7.72 15.77
CA LYS A 107 3.37 -6.45 16.45
C LYS A 107 3.08 -5.28 15.52
N LEU A 108 2.52 -4.20 16.06
CA LEU A 108 2.34 -2.92 15.37
C LEU A 108 3.40 -1.94 15.88
N ARG A 109 4.37 -1.62 15.03
CA ARG A 109 5.38 -0.60 15.30
C ARG A 109 4.83 0.76 14.94
N TYR A 110 5.21 1.78 15.71
CA TYR A 110 4.88 3.17 15.43
C TYR A 110 6.07 4.08 15.69
N ALA A 111 6.09 5.21 14.99
CA ALA A 111 7.06 6.28 15.20
C ALA A 111 6.41 7.65 14.96
N ARG A 112 6.88 8.68 15.67
CA ARG A 112 6.43 10.07 15.56
C ARG A 112 7.64 11.01 15.51
N TRP A 113 7.70 11.86 14.49
CA TRP A 113 8.72 12.92 14.32
C TRP A 113 8.03 14.23 13.91
N HIS A 114 8.69 15.39 13.99
CA HIS A 114 8.05 16.72 13.82
C HIS A 114 6.85 16.83 12.86
N ARG A 115 7.01 16.42 11.59
CA ARG A 115 6.00 16.58 10.54
C ARG A 115 5.41 15.26 10.03
N GLY A 116 5.63 14.16 10.75
CA GLY A 116 5.05 12.90 10.33
C GLY A 116 5.01 11.82 11.41
N ALA A 117 4.34 10.76 11.04
CA ALA A 117 4.28 9.53 11.81
C ALA A 117 4.22 8.33 10.87
N GLU A 118 4.62 7.18 11.37
CA GLU A 118 4.54 5.91 10.67
C GLU A 118 3.90 4.88 11.59
N ILE A 119 3.14 3.98 10.99
CA ILE A 119 2.87 2.67 11.57
C ILE A 119 3.18 1.57 10.57
N ALA A 120 3.66 0.44 11.08
CA ALA A 120 3.92 -0.75 10.29
C ALA A 120 3.70 -2.00 11.14
N CYS A 121 2.85 -2.91 10.67
CA CYS A 121 2.71 -4.22 11.28
C CYS A 121 3.83 -5.16 10.81
N THR A 122 4.32 -6.01 11.71
CA THR A 122 5.33 -7.04 11.38
C THR A 122 4.77 -8.17 10.51
N THR A 123 3.44 -8.37 10.50
CA THR A 123 2.79 -9.36 9.64
C THR A 123 2.67 -8.80 8.23
N PRO A 124 3.20 -9.49 7.19
CA PRO A 124 3.13 -9.05 5.81
C PRO A 124 1.71 -8.70 5.37
N HIS A 125 1.57 -7.59 4.63
CA HIS A 125 0.31 -7.09 4.06
C HIS A 125 -0.83 -6.79 5.05
N CYS A 126 -0.58 -6.88 6.36
CA CYS A 126 -1.59 -6.57 7.38
C CYS A 126 -2.00 -5.09 7.33
N CYS A 127 -1.12 -4.19 7.77
CA CYS A 127 -1.33 -2.75 7.70
C CYS A 127 -0.01 -1.98 7.86
N GLY A 128 0.06 -0.82 7.20
CA GLY A 128 1.15 0.13 7.34
C GLY A 128 0.81 1.43 6.62
N ALA A 129 1.24 2.56 7.15
CA ALA A 129 1.03 3.86 6.55
C ALA A 129 2.01 4.90 7.10
N HIS A 130 2.31 5.87 6.25
CA HIS A 130 3.02 7.10 6.60
C HIS A 130 2.02 8.25 6.59
N PHE A 131 2.09 9.11 7.60
CA PHE A 131 1.19 10.24 7.79
C PHE A 131 1.99 11.53 7.78
N ASN A 132 1.52 12.51 7.01
CA ASN A 132 1.98 13.89 7.09
C ASN A 132 1.15 14.61 8.16
N ILE A 133 1.82 15.20 9.15
CA ILE A 133 1.17 15.84 10.29
C ILE A 133 1.51 17.33 10.29
N ALA A 134 0.49 18.16 10.40
CA ALA A 134 0.66 19.61 10.52
C ALA A 134 1.47 19.97 11.79
N GLY A 135 2.19 21.09 11.72
CA GLY A 135 3.04 21.54 12.83
C GLY A 135 2.19 21.87 14.06
N GLY A 136 2.64 21.43 15.23
CA GLY A 136 1.94 21.67 16.50
C GLY A 136 0.69 20.82 16.72
N VAL A 137 0.42 19.83 15.85
CA VAL A 137 -0.75 18.95 15.99
C VAL A 137 -0.38 17.63 16.67
N ASP A 138 -1.17 17.26 17.67
CA ASP A 138 -1.12 15.96 18.33
C ASP A 138 -1.57 14.84 17.42
N TRP A 139 -0.88 13.70 17.50
CA TRP A 139 -1.19 12.54 16.68
C TRP A 139 -0.96 11.23 17.44
N PRO A 140 -1.85 10.23 17.32
CA PRO A 140 -3.17 10.33 16.69
C PRO A 140 -4.05 11.34 17.43
N SER A 141 -4.77 12.16 16.67
CA SER A 141 -5.63 13.19 17.25
C SER A 141 -6.80 12.53 18.00
N ARG A 142 -7.21 13.11 19.13
CA ARG A 142 -8.55 12.87 19.69
C ARG A 142 -9.52 13.49 18.69
N GLY A 143 -9.98 12.72 17.70
CA GLY A 143 -11.11 13.17 16.91
C GLY A 143 -12.25 13.45 17.89
N GLU A 144 -12.69 14.69 17.99
CA GLU A 144 -14.08 14.92 18.37
C GLU A 144 -14.89 14.22 17.28
N ALA A 145 -15.58 13.14 17.65
CA ALA A 145 -16.61 12.60 16.78
C ALA A 145 -17.62 13.72 16.56
N LYS A 146 -17.56 14.35 15.38
CA LYS A 146 -18.65 15.18 14.87
C LYS A 146 -19.64 14.28 14.16
#